data_AF-A0A2V9VPX7-F1
#
_entry.id   AF-A0A2V9VPX7-F1
#
_cell.length_a   1.000
_cell.length_b   1.000
_cell.length_c   1.000
_cell.angle_alpha   90.00
_cell.angle_beta   90.00
_cell.angle_gamma   90.00
#
_symmetry.space_group_name_H-M   'P 1'
#
loop_
_entity.id
_entity.type
_entity.pdbx_description
1 polymer ?
#
loop_
_entity_poly.entity_id
_entity_poly.type
_entity_poly.pdbx_seq_one_letter_code
_entity_poly.pdbx_strand_id
1 'polypeptide(L)'
;MNIAPALAGYTPERLAGLYQRLEDSMPHIPGVVSSSLSWYSPLDGNNANERIFIQGKTPEDRWTAPSWDRVGPRYFETIGTRLLRGRVIDEHDTPAAPHVAVANETFARRYFPNEDPIGQHFGMRDVSHSGDYEIVGIVED
;
A
#
# COMPACT_ATOMS: atom_id res chain seq x y z
N MET A 1 20.33 9.13 13.03
CA MET A 1 21.49 9.66 12.26
C MET A 1 21.04 9.67 10.81
N ASN A 2 20.89 10.86 10.23
CA ASN A 2 20.19 11.10 8.97
C ASN A 2 21.17 10.88 7.80
N ILE A 3 20.89 9.93 6.91
CA ILE A 3 21.60 9.84 5.62
C ILE A 3 20.58 10.01 4.51
N ALA A 4 20.49 11.24 4.02
CA ALA A 4 19.79 11.59 2.80
C ALA A 4 20.56 11.02 1.59
N PRO A 5 20.00 10.08 0.80
CA PRO A 5 20.71 9.46 -0.33
C PRO A 5 20.75 10.33 -1.60
N ALA A 6 20.12 11.50 -1.59
CA ALA A 6 19.92 12.32 -2.79
C ALA A 6 21.18 13.04 -3.31
N LEU A 7 22.37 12.81 -2.74
CA LEU A 7 23.61 13.49 -3.14
C LEU A 7 24.66 12.61 -3.83
N ALA A 8 24.36 11.35 -4.19
CA ALA A 8 25.39 10.44 -4.69
C ALA A 8 25.19 9.92 -6.14
N GLY A 9 24.32 10.52 -6.96
CA GLY A 9 24.32 10.28 -8.42
C GLY A 9 23.99 8.84 -8.86
N TYR A 10 23.05 8.18 -8.19
CA TYR A 10 22.63 6.82 -8.54
C TYR A 10 21.46 6.84 -9.54
N THR A 11 21.63 6.16 -10.68
CA THR A 11 20.58 6.01 -11.68
C THR A 11 19.58 4.90 -11.28
N PRO A 12 18.32 4.96 -11.74
CA PRO A 12 17.23 4.04 -11.35
C PRO A 12 17.58 2.55 -11.55
N GLU A 13 18.43 2.24 -12.53
CA GLU A 13 18.81 0.87 -12.90
C GLU A 13 19.72 0.22 -11.86
N ARG A 14 20.44 1.00 -11.03
CA ARG A 14 21.31 0.48 -9.96
C ARG A 14 20.56 0.19 -8.65
N LEU A 15 19.35 0.72 -8.46
CA LEU A 15 18.54 0.42 -7.26
C LEU A 15 17.97 -1.00 -7.29
N ALA A 16 17.47 -1.46 -8.44
CA ALA A 16 16.86 -2.79 -8.56
C ALA A 16 17.82 -3.94 -8.17
N GLY A 17 19.07 -3.88 -8.63
CA GLY A 17 20.11 -4.87 -8.29
C GLY A 17 20.70 -4.75 -6.88
N LEU A 18 20.35 -3.69 -6.13
CA LEU A 18 20.68 -3.56 -4.72
C LEU A 18 19.57 -4.19 -3.86
N TYR A 19 18.31 -4.07 -4.26
CA TYR A 19 17.17 -4.70 -3.59
C TYR A 19 17.22 -6.23 -3.65
N GLN A 20 17.52 -6.82 -4.82
CA GLN A 20 17.70 -8.27 -4.93
C GLN A 20 18.80 -8.84 -4.01
N ARG A 21 19.88 -8.08 -3.78
CA ARG A 21 20.99 -8.54 -2.93
C ARG A 21 20.69 -8.41 -1.42
N LEU A 22 19.75 -7.56 -1.05
CA LEU A 22 19.27 -7.44 0.32
C LEU A 22 18.28 -8.55 0.68
N GLU A 23 17.48 -9.00 -0.29
CA GLU A 23 16.59 -10.17 -0.13
C GLU A 23 17.37 -11.46 0.17
N ASP A 24 18.55 -11.64 -0.43
CA ASP A 24 19.38 -12.85 -0.24
C ASP A 24 20.06 -12.95 1.15
N SER A 25 20.11 -11.86 1.94
CA SER A 25 20.97 -11.80 3.15
C SER A 25 20.24 -11.80 4.50
N MET A 26 18.89 -11.87 4.55
CA MET A 26 18.16 -11.72 5.81
C MET A 26 17.25 -12.89 6.19
N PRO A 27 17.80 -14.02 6.70
CA PRO A 27 16.98 -14.93 7.50
C PRO A 27 17.58 -15.25 8.87
N HIS A 28 17.91 -14.27 9.74
CA HIS A 28 18.39 -14.58 11.10
C HIS A 28 18.01 -13.58 12.22
N ILE A 29 16.81 -12.98 12.22
CA ILE A 29 16.26 -12.30 13.41
C ILE A 29 14.92 -12.95 13.82
N PRO A 30 14.86 -13.65 14.97
CA PRO A 30 13.60 -14.15 15.51
C PRO A 30 12.66 -12.99 15.83
N GLY A 31 11.45 -12.98 15.26
CA GLY A 31 10.44 -11.95 15.49
C GLY A 31 10.30 -10.90 14.38
N VAL A 32 11.05 -11.02 13.27
CA VAL A 32 10.88 -10.18 12.07
C VAL A 32 10.38 -11.06 10.93
N VAL A 33 9.09 -10.95 10.62
CA VAL A 33 8.44 -11.70 9.54
C VAL A 33 8.33 -10.75 8.33
N SER A 34 9.34 -10.85 7.47
CA SER A 34 9.62 -10.13 6.21
C SER A 34 9.96 -8.63 6.24
N SER A 35 11.07 -8.34 5.56
CA SER A 35 11.55 -7.05 5.10
C SER A 35 11.36 -6.92 3.58
N SER A 36 10.20 -7.33 3.05
CA SER A 36 9.86 -7.08 1.66
C SER A 36 9.30 -5.67 1.51
N LEU A 37 10.22 -4.71 1.50
CA LEU A 37 10.06 -3.39 0.92
C LEU A 37 8.80 -2.57 1.29
N SER A 38 8.47 -2.43 2.58
CA SER A 38 7.66 -1.28 2.97
C SER A 38 8.56 -0.03 2.86
N TRP A 39 8.12 0.97 2.10
CA TRP A 39 8.78 2.28 2.10
C TRP A 39 8.55 3.07 3.40
N TYR A 40 7.97 2.44 4.42
CA TYR A 40 7.78 3.00 5.76
C TYR A 40 7.90 1.87 6.79
N SER A 41 8.96 1.90 7.60
CA SER A 41 9.12 0.97 8.71
C SER A 41 8.07 1.29 9.79
N PRO A 42 7.36 0.31 10.37
CA PRO A 42 6.40 0.52 11.47
C PRO A 42 6.99 1.17 12.73
N LEU A 43 8.32 1.39 12.78
CA LEU A 43 9.06 1.91 13.92
C LEU A 43 9.32 3.44 13.88
N ASP A 44 8.98 4.15 12.80
CA ASP A 44 9.33 5.58 12.67
C ASP A 44 8.17 6.55 12.95
N GLY A 45 7.03 6.05 13.44
CA GLY A 45 5.90 6.90 13.88
C GLY A 45 5.27 7.76 12.78
N ASN A 46 5.66 7.58 11.52
CA ASN A 46 5.22 8.39 10.40
C ASN A 46 4.17 7.62 9.60
N ASN A 47 2.96 7.62 10.15
CA ASN A 47 1.79 7.02 9.51
C ASN A 47 1.35 7.90 8.34
N ALA A 48 1.44 7.38 7.11
CA ALA A 48 0.97 8.08 5.92
C ALA A 48 -0.56 8.18 5.99
N ASN A 49 -1.05 9.35 6.38
CA ASN A 49 -2.46 9.65 6.47
C ASN A 49 -2.74 10.81 5.52
N GLU A 50 -3.44 10.55 4.42
CA GLU A 50 -3.89 11.58 3.49
C GLU A 50 -5.37 11.44 3.21
N ARG A 51 -6.11 12.56 3.16
CA ARG A 51 -7.53 12.54 2.78
C ARG A 51 -7.68 11.85 1.43
N ILE A 52 -8.64 10.94 1.35
CA ILE A 52 -8.99 10.28 0.07
C ILE A 52 -10.20 10.89 -0.59
N PHE A 53 -10.29 10.71 -1.90
CA PHE A 53 -11.39 11.12 -2.76
C PHE A 53 -11.87 9.90 -3.54
N ILE A 54 -13.16 9.57 -3.43
CA ILE A 54 -13.76 8.44 -4.15
C ILE A 54 -14.25 8.93 -5.52
N GLN A 55 -13.91 8.20 -6.58
CA GLN A 55 -14.28 8.57 -7.94
C GLN A 55 -15.80 8.65 -8.09
N GLY A 56 -16.27 9.70 -8.77
CA GLY A 56 -17.70 9.88 -9.06
C GLY A 56 -18.56 10.26 -7.85
N LYS A 57 -17.97 10.49 -6.68
CA LYS A 57 -18.68 10.92 -5.46
C LYS A 57 -18.26 12.33 -5.04
N THR A 58 -19.21 13.10 -4.50
CA THR A 58 -18.92 14.39 -3.90
C THR A 58 -18.10 14.18 -2.62
N PRO A 59 -17.01 14.95 -2.37
CA PRO A 59 -16.24 14.83 -1.14
C PRO A 59 -17.10 14.97 0.11
N GLU A 60 -16.95 14.02 1.04
CA GLU A 60 -17.68 14.00 2.31
C GLU A 60 -16.72 14.17 3.49
N ASP A 61 -17.21 14.75 4.60
CA ASP A 61 -16.40 14.97 5.82
C ASP A 61 -15.85 13.67 6.42
N ARG A 62 -16.58 12.56 6.26
CA ARG A 62 -16.15 11.23 6.70
C ARG A 62 -14.99 10.67 5.88
N TRP A 63 -14.66 11.28 4.73
CA TRP A 63 -13.48 10.90 3.98
C TRP A 63 -12.26 11.52 4.64
N THR A 64 -11.88 10.86 5.73
CA THR A 64 -10.73 11.20 6.55
C THR A 64 -9.45 10.76 5.87
N ALA A 65 -8.34 10.86 6.59
CA ALA A 65 -7.05 10.39 6.17
C ALA A 65 -6.81 8.96 6.69
N PRO A 66 -7.16 7.91 5.91
CA PRO A 66 -6.84 6.54 6.31
C PRO A 66 -5.33 6.32 6.25
N SER A 67 -4.87 5.40 7.09
CA SER A 67 -3.50 4.91 7.06
C SER A 67 -3.32 3.98 5.85
N TRP A 68 -2.19 4.08 5.18
CA TRP A 68 -1.86 3.21 4.05
C TRP A 68 -0.37 2.89 4.03
N ASP A 69 -0.05 1.71 3.50
CA ASP A 69 1.31 1.24 3.30
C ASP A 69 1.48 0.75 1.86
N ARG A 70 2.68 0.94 1.31
CA ARG A 70 3.08 0.29 0.06
C ARG A 70 3.67 -1.05 0.41
N VAL A 71 3.09 -2.10 -0.15
CA VAL A 71 3.46 -3.48 0.15
C VAL A 71 3.80 -4.22 -1.13
N GLY A 72 4.77 -5.13 -1.03
CA GLY A 72 5.10 -6.04 -2.12
C GLY A 72 4.18 -7.27 -2.16
N PRO A 73 4.40 -8.15 -3.14
CA PRO A 73 3.75 -9.46 -3.19
C PRO A 73 3.97 -10.23 -1.89
N ARG A 74 3.00 -11.09 -1.53
CA ARG A 74 3.04 -11.99 -0.35
C ARG A 74 3.09 -11.29 1.02
N TYR A 75 2.87 -9.98 1.06
CA TYR A 75 2.77 -9.23 2.33
C TYR A 75 1.71 -9.81 3.26
N PHE A 76 0.49 -10.04 2.77
CA PHE A 76 -0.62 -10.54 3.58
C PHE A 76 -0.42 -11.98 4.07
N GLU A 77 0.24 -12.84 3.28
CA GLU A 77 0.69 -14.18 3.73
C GLU A 77 1.65 -14.07 4.91
N THR A 78 2.54 -13.08 4.85
CA THR A 78 3.59 -12.87 5.84
C THR A 78 3.03 -12.41 7.18
N ILE A 79 2.12 -11.43 7.16
CA ILE A 79 1.52 -10.89 8.39
C ILE A 79 0.35 -11.75 8.90
N GLY A 80 -0.06 -12.77 8.14
CA GLY A 80 -1.10 -13.71 8.52
C GLY A 80 -2.52 -13.15 8.42
N THR A 81 -2.72 -12.06 7.67
CA THR A 81 -4.05 -11.46 7.47
C THR A 81 -4.81 -12.21 6.39
N ARG A 82 -6.03 -12.66 6.70
CA ARG A 82 -6.88 -13.38 5.75
C ARG A 82 -7.55 -12.47 4.74
N LEU A 83 -7.52 -12.89 3.48
CA LEU A 83 -8.35 -12.33 2.41
C LEU A 83 -9.82 -12.75 2.60
N LEU A 84 -10.71 -11.76 2.58
CA LEU A 84 -12.16 -11.96 2.70
C LEU A 84 -12.84 -12.00 1.34
N ARG A 85 -12.47 -11.08 0.43
CA ARG A 85 -13.03 -10.95 -0.92
C ARG A 85 -11.99 -10.42 -1.89
N GLY A 86 -12.13 -10.75 -3.18
CA GLY A 86 -11.26 -10.25 -4.25
C GLY A 86 -9.91 -10.96 -4.30
N ARG A 87 -8.82 -10.20 -4.46
CA ARG A 87 -7.44 -10.69 -4.47
C ARG A 87 -6.51 -9.80 -3.64
N VAL A 88 -5.36 -10.35 -3.25
CA VAL A 88 -4.26 -9.56 -2.67
C VAL A 88 -3.35 -8.99 -3.76
N ILE A 89 -2.43 -8.11 -3.36
CA ILE A 89 -1.34 -7.63 -4.20
C ILE A 89 -0.40 -8.81 -4.54
N ASP A 90 -0.07 -8.95 -5.82
CA ASP A 90 0.79 -10.03 -6.34
C ASP A 90 1.86 -9.50 -7.30
N GLU A 91 2.66 -10.41 -7.88
CA GLU A 91 3.80 -10.06 -8.74
C GLU A 91 3.43 -9.30 -10.03
N HIS A 92 2.15 -9.31 -10.43
CA HIS A 92 1.67 -8.59 -11.62
C HIS A 92 1.37 -7.12 -11.34
N ASP A 93 1.21 -6.73 -10.07
CA ASP A 93 0.95 -5.36 -9.63
C ASP A 93 2.25 -4.53 -9.61
N THR A 94 2.84 -4.36 -10.77
CA THR A 94 4.11 -3.63 -10.94
C THR A 94 3.89 -2.12 -11.00
N PRO A 95 4.93 -1.28 -10.80
CA PRO A 95 4.82 0.17 -10.98
C PRO A 95 4.41 0.64 -12.39
N ALA A 96 4.45 -0.25 -13.39
CA ALA A 96 4.01 0.02 -14.75
C ALA A 96 2.57 -0.45 -15.03
N ALA A 97 1.96 -1.19 -14.10
CA ALA A 97 0.57 -1.62 -14.15
C ALA A 97 -0.36 -0.55 -13.53
N PRO A 98 -1.68 -0.62 -13.77
CA PRO A 98 -2.64 0.17 -13.01
C PRO A 98 -2.41 0.00 -11.51
N HIS A 99 -2.44 1.09 -10.74
CA HIS A 99 -2.23 1.00 -9.31
C HIS A 99 -3.47 0.41 -8.62
N VAL A 100 -3.23 -0.55 -7.75
CA VAL A 100 -4.29 -1.25 -7.01
C VAL A 100 -4.09 -1.10 -5.52
N ALA A 101 -5.18 -1.30 -4.78
CA ALA A 101 -5.21 -1.26 -3.33
C ALA A 101 -6.01 -2.44 -2.76
N VAL A 102 -5.60 -2.88 -1.57
CA VAL A 102 -6.34 -3.84 -0.75
C VAL A 102 -6.75 -3.10 0.52
N ALA A 103 -8.04 -3.16 0.87
CA ALA A 103 -8.60 -2.45 2.01
C ALA A 103 -9.00 -3.42 3.13
N ASN A 104 -8.95 -2.99 4.39
CA ASN A 104 -9.55 -3.77 5.48
C ASN A 104 -11.08 -3.56 5.56
N GLU A 105 -11.76 -4.38 6.36
CA GLU A 105 -13.22 -4.25 6.53
C GLU A 105 -13.64 -2.90 7.11
N THR A 106 -12.84 -2.31 8.00
CA THR A 106 -13.13 -1.02 8.62
C THR A 106 -13.15 0.11 7.58
N PHE A 107 -12.20 0.12 6.65
CA PHE A 107 -12.17 1.03 5.52
C PHE A 107 -13.39 0.82 4.62
N ALA A 108 -13.68 -0.43 4.23
CA ALA A 108 -14.82 -0.75 3.39
C ALA A 108 -16.14 -0.21 3.99
N ARG A 109 -16.41 -0.48 5.27
CA ARG A 109 -17.62 0.00 5.96
C ARG A 109 -17.70 1.53 6.05
N ARG A 110 -16.58 2.21 6.24
CA ARG A 110 -16.55 3.67 6.40
C ARG A 110 -16.79 4.41 5.09
N TYR A 111 -16.08 4.01 4.04
CA TYR A 111 -16.02 4.74 2.77
C TYR A 111 -17.07 4.24 1.75
N PHE A 112 -17.53 3.00 1.87
CA PHE A 112 -18.47 2.34 0.96
C PHE A 112 -19.62 1.67 1.73
N PRO A 113 -20.40 2.40 2.57
CA PRO A 113 -21.48 1.77 3.30
C PRO A 113 -22.56 1.29 2.32
N ASN A 114 -22.99 0.04 2.49
CA ASN A 114 -24.01 -0.59 1.64
C ASN A 114 -23.63 -0.68 0.14
N GLU A 115 -22.34 -0.54 -0.18
CA GLU A 115 -21.79 -0.68 -1.53
C GLU A 115 -20.67 -1.73 -1.52
N ASP A 116 -20.42 -2.34 -2.68
CA ASP A 116 -19.22 -3.18 -2.82
C ASP A 116 -18.01 -2.29 -3.14
N PRO A 117 -16.97 -2.25 -2.29
CA PRO A 117 -15.77 -1.48 -2.57
C PRO A 117 -14.91 -2.06 -3.70
N ILE A 118 -15.03 -3.35 -4.03
CA ILE A 118 -14.18 -3.96 -5.07
C ILE A 118 -14.54 -3.38 -6.45
N GLY A 119 -13.51 -3.00 -7.22
CA GLY A 119 -13.62 -2.31 -8.50
C GLY A 119 -13.85 -0.80 -8.39
N GLN A 120 -14.08 -0.29 -7.18
CA GLN A 120 -14.21 1.14 -6.96
C GLN A 120 -12.84 1.80 -6.92
N HIS A 121 -12.81 3.05 -7.37
CA HIS A 121 -11.58 3.83 -7.44
C HIS A 121 -11.57 4.95 -6.41
N PHE A 122 -10.37 5.21 -5.88
CA PHE A 122 -10.11 6.37 -5.06
C PHE A 122 -8.73 6.93 -5.39
N GLY A 123 -8.44 8.12 -4.88
CA GLY A 123 -7.08 8.62 -4.83
C GLY A 123 -6.89 9.67 -3.76
N MET A 124 -5.68 10.20 -3.72
CA MET A 124 -5.20 11.12 -2.70
C MET A 124 -5.03 12.52 -3.32
N ARG A 125 -4.59 13.53 -2.56
CA ARG A 125 -4.37 14.91 -2.99
C ARG A 125 -5.64 15.73 -3.28
N ASP A 126 -6.40 15.40 -4.31
CA ASP A 126 -7.61 16.12 -4.71
C ASP A 126 -8.55 15.25 -5.59
N VAL A 127 -9.74 15.78 -5.89
CA VAL A 127 -10.77 15.08 -6.68
C VAL A 127 -10.28 14.66 -8.06
N SER A 128 -9.32 15.37 -8.67
CA SER A 128 -8.83 15.03 -10.02
C SER A 128 -8.02 13.74 -10.05
N HIS A 129 -7.50 13.31 -8.89
CA HIS A 129 -6.75 12.06 -8.70
C HIS A 129 -7.63 10.93 -8.14
N SER A 130 -8.94 11.14 -7.99
CA SER A 130 -9.85 10.16 -7.39
C SER A 130 -9.94 8.81 -8.13
N GLY A 131 -9.33 8.70 -9.31
CA GLY A 131 -9.25 7.47 -10.11
C GLY A 131 -7.91 6.73 -10.02
N ASP A 132 -6.97 7.17 -9.17
CA ASP A 132 -5.57 6.69 -9.22
C ASP A 132 -5.40 5.23 -8.75
N TYR A 133 -6.24 4.75 -7.84
CA TYR A 133 -6.14 3.41 -7.24
C TYR A 133 -7.47 2.66 -7.35
N GLU A 134 -7.43 1.44 -7.86
CA GLU A 134 -8.57 0.51 -7.85
C GLU A 134 -8.51 -0.41 -6.62
N ILE A 135 -9.63 -0.58 -5.91
CA ILE A 135 -9.71 -1.55 -4.83
C ILE A 135 -9.94 -2.95 -5.42
N VAL A 136 -8.98 -3.86 -5.23
CA VAL A 136 -9.04 -5.23 -5.80
C VAL A 136 -9.32 -6.31 -4.78
N GLY A 137 -9.27 -5.99 -3.48
CA GLY A 137 -9.56 -6.96 -2.44
C GLY A 137 -9.83 -6.36 -1.07
N ILE A 138 -10.49 -7.16 -0.24
CA ILE A 138 -10.80 -6.84 1.16
C ILE A 138 -10.20 -7.89 2.07
N VAL A 139 -9.50 -7.46 3.12
CA VAL A 139 -8.89 -8.30 4.16
C VAL A 139 -9.52 -8.06 5.53
N GLU A 140 -9.32 -8.99 6.45
CA GLU A 140 -9.70 -8.79 7.87
C GLU A 140 -8.79 -7.76 8.56
N ASP A 141 -9.27 -7.21 9.69
CA ASP A 141 -8.58 -6.22 10.53
C ASP A 141 -7.99 -6.88 11.80
#